data_AF-A0A1B6KJZ3-F1
#
_entry.id   AF-A0A1B6KJZ3-F1
#
_cell.length_a   1.000
_cell.length_b   1.000
_cell.length_c   1.000
_cell.angle_alpha   90.00
_cell.angle_beta   90.00
_cell.angle_gamma   90.00
#
_symmetry.space_group_name_H-M   'P 1'
#
loop_
_entity.id
_entity.type
_entity.pdbx_description
1 polymer ?
#
loop_
_entity_poly.entity_id
_entity_poly.type
_entity_poly.pdbx_seq_one_letter_code
_entity_poly.pdbx_strand_id
1 'polypeptide(L)'
;SLFALVLPTLVGVRYEGKQRTPTKSSNNSRMSPPLGASEVTCDRQFVALVSEKQARVVALPSQNCVYRQQLADTDFVVKAEIISLKDSVCLVCYISSGHVTAFSLPSLRPLIDVDFLPLPDLRIARTFCFSNRGHGLFLSSPSEVQKFTVSAEFCSSLAEMVGELFLPHDMPEPPKQSFFQGLFGGGTRNLDREELFGESSGRASRSVAKHIPGPSAQIQELGQRASTASNEVSRAHQMMVERGVKLGQLEDRTERMMTEAEGFQNSAHSLMLKYKDKKWYQL
;
A
#
# COMPACT_ATOMS: atom_id res chain seq x y z
N SER A 1 25.99 -10.56 -11.42
CA SER A 1 25.98 -9.34 -10.61
C SER A 1 26.55 -9.57 -9.22
N LEU A 2 27.39 -8.66 -8.71
CA LEU A 2 27.91 -8.68 -7.33
C LEU A 2 27.28 -7.52 -6.56
N PHE A 3 26.59 -7.82 -5.47
CA PHE A 3 26.03 -6.84 -4.53
C PHE A 3 27.02 -6.67 -3.38
N ALA A 4 27.64 -5.50 -3.26
CA ALA A 4 28.45 -5.15 -2.11
C ALA A 4 27.58 -4.41 -1.09
N LEU A 5 27.32 -5.03 0.06
CA LEU A 5 26.51 -4.46 1.12
C LEU A 5 27.42 -4.14 2.30
N VAL A 6 27.61 -2.84 2.56
CA VAL A 6 28.41 -2.36 3.68
C VAL A 6 27.55 -2.41 4.93
N LEU A 7 27.98 -3.18 5.94
CA LEU A 7 27.40 -3.08 7.27
C LEU A 7 28.01 -1.83 7.93
N PRO A 8 27.23 -0.79 8.24
CA PRO A 8 27.72 0.24 9.14
C PRO A 8 28.07 -0.43 10.48
N THR A 9 29.07 0.11 11.17
CA THR A 9 29.53 -0.36 12.48
C THR A 9 28.32 -0.61 13.37
N LEU A 10 27.99 -1.89 13.60
CA LEU A 10 26.90 -2.29 14.48
C LEU A 10 27.26 -1.77 15.88
N VAL A 11 26.65 -0.66 16.27
CA VAL A 11 26.63 -0.24 17.67
C VAL A 11 25.89 -1.35 18.43
N GLY A 12 26.65 -2.22 19.08
CA GLY A 12 26.18 -2.93 20.26
C GLY A 12 25.50 -4.28 20.09
N VAL A 13 25.81 -5.11 19.08
CA VAL A 13 25.55 -6.56 19.23
C VAL A 13 26.72 -7.16 20.00
N ARG A 14 26.70 -7.02 21.34
CA ARG A 14 27.58 -7.78 22.23
C ARG A 14 27.23 -9.26 22.10
N TYR A 15 28.01 -9.99 21.32
CA TYR A 15 28.10 -11.45 21.49
C TYR A 15 28.82 -11.72 22.82
N GLU A 16 28.08 -11.98 23.90
CA GLU A 16 28.64 -12.70 25.04
C GLU A 16 28.86 -14.16 24.63
N GLY A 17 30.06 -14.44 24.12
CA GLY A 17 30.52 -15.80 23.92
C GLY A 17 30.73 -16.49 25.25
N LYS A 18 29.87 -17.46 25.59
CA LYS A 18 30.18 -18.47 26.62
C LYS A 18 31.44 -19.22 26.20
N GLN A 19 32.53 -18.97 26.92
CA GLN A 19 33.75 -19.77 26.84
C GLN A 19 33.44 -21.24 27.18
N ARG A 20 33.79 -22.15 26.27
CA ARG A 20 34.23 -23.50 26.63
C ARG A 20 35.29 -23.94 25.61
N THR A 21 36.54 -23.92 26.03
CA THR A 21 37.59 -24.83 25.51
C THR A 21 37.55 -26.14 26.30
N PRO A 22 38.12 -27.23 25.78
CA PRO A 22 39.45 -27.59 26.30
C PRO A 22 40.45 -28.21 25.30
N THR A 23 41.73 -27.81 25.49
CA THR A 23 43.00 -28.56 25.36
C THR A 23 43.52 -29.00 23.96
N LYS A 24 44.83 -29.00 23.63
CA LYS A 24 46.05 -29.13 24.48
C LYS A 24 47.35 -28.62 23.77
N SER A 25 48.10 -27.78 24.50
CA SER A 25 49.56 -27.55 24.67
C SER A 25 50.65 -27.90 23.62
N SER A 26 51.59 -26.95 23.39
CA SER A 26 53.04 -27.18 23.46
C SER A 26 53.82 -25.89 23.86
N ASN A 27 54.83 -26.05 24.74
CA ASN A 27 55.68 -25.02 25.37
C ASN A 27 56.70 -24.38 24.38
N ASN A 28 57.08 -23.10 24.54
CA ASN A 28 58.29 -22.67 25.28
C ASN A 28 58.61 -21.15 25.19
N SER A 29 59.31 -20.66 26.23
CA SER A 29 60.20 -19.48 26.36
C SER A 29 59.68 -18.03 26.35
N ARG A 30 59.92 -17.40 27.52
CA ARG A 30 60.03 -15.96 27.86
C ARG A 30 60.64 -15.08 26.75
N MET A 31 60.01 -13.93 26.49
CA MET A 31 60.58 -12.57 26.64
C MET A 31 59.44 -11.53 26.59
N SER A 32 59.53 -10.49 27.42
CA SER A 32 58.85 -9.19 27.24
C SER A 32 59.96 -8.14 26.99
N PRO A 33 59.73 -6.91 26.47
CA PRO A 33 58.53 -6.21 25.95
C PRO A 33 58.86 -5.52 24.56
N PRO A 34 58.13 -4.50 24.02
CA PRO A 34 57.93 -3.18 24.63
C PRO A 34 56.49 -2.65 24.59
N LEU A 35 56.27 -1.67 25.46
CA LEU A 35 55.15 -0.75 25.48
C LEU A 35 55.05 0.00 24.13
N GLY A 36 54.22 -0.54 23.25
CA GLY A 36 53.61 0.17 22.14
C GLY A 36 52.27 -0.48 21.98
N ALA A 37 51.22 0.13 22.54
CA ALA A 37 49.85 -0.27 22.24
C ALA A 37 49.61 0.06 20.77
N SER A 38 50.10 -0.80 19.86
CA SER A 38 49.39 -1.05 18.63
C SER A 38 48.00 -1.47 19.09
N GLU A 39 47.04 -0.57 18.93
CA GLU A 39 45.64 -0.94 18.90
C GLU A 39 45.56 -2.18 18.01
N VAL A 40 45.40 -3.34 18.62
CA VAL A 40 45.00 -4.53 17.87
C VAL A 40 43.67 -4.12 17.30
N THR A 41 43.69 -3.70 16.04
CA THR A 41 42.51 -3.42 15.24
C THR A 41 41.81 -4.75 15.10
N CYS A 42 41.06 -5.13 16.15
CA CYS A 42 40.22 -6.31 16.04
C CYS A 42 39.24 -6.01 14.91
N ASP A 43 38.99 -7.01 14.08
CA ASP A 43 38.08 -6.90 12.96
C ASP A 43 36.66 -6.58 13.48
N ARG A 44 36.35 -5.29 13.64
CA ARG A 44 35.09 -4.76 14.18
C ARG A 44 34.07 -4.46 13.09
N GLN A 45 34.52 -4.43 11.84
CA GLN A 45 33.72 -4.10 10.68
C GLN A 45 33.66 -5.29 9.74
N PHE A 46 32.51 -5.49 9.13
CA PHE A 46 32.27 -6.57 8.20
C PHE A 46 31.64 -6.02 6.93
N VAL A 47 31.94 -6.64 5.80
CA VAL A 47 31.27 -6.39 4.53
C VAL A 47 30.63 -7.70 4.09
N ALA A 48 29.34 -7.67 3.77
CA ALA A 48 28.65 -8.79 3.17
C ALA A 48 28.67 -8.62 1.64
N LEU A 49 29.31 -9.56 0.96
CA LEU A 49 29.36 -9.63 -0.50
C LEU A 49 28.41 -10.75 -0.94
N VAL A 50 27.43 -10.40 -1.77
CA VAL A 50 26.46 -11.37 -2.28
C VAL A 50 26.57 -11.42 -3.78
N SER A 51 26.81 -12.61 -4.33
CA SER A 51 26.70 -12.89 -5.75
C SER A 51 25.40 -13.64 -6.06
N GLU A 52 25.17 -13.92 -7.33
CA GLU A 52 24.07 -14.77 -7.79
C GLU A 52 24.06 -16.18 -7.19
N LYS A 53 25.17 -16.66 -6.64
CA LYS A 53 25.33 -18.05 -6.18
C LYS A 53 25.79 -18.18 -4.72
N GLN A 54 26.50 -17.18 -4.20
CA GLN A 54 27.14 -17.28 -2.88
C GLN A 54 27.10 -15.94 -2.12
N ALA A 55 26.99 -16.02 -0.80
CA ALA A 55 27.29 -14.92 0.10
C ALA A 55 28.65 -15.15 0.77
N ARG A 56 29.38 -14.06 1.01
CA ARG A 56 30.62 -14.04 1.79
C ARG A 56 30.59 -12.87 2.74
N VAL A 57 31.11 -13.08 3.95
CA VAL A 57 31.33 -11.99 4.91
C VAL A 57 32.83 -11.82 5.10
N VAL A 58 33.30 -10.60 4.82
CA VAL A 58 34.70 -10.22 4.85
C VAL A 58 34.91 -9.26 6.01
N ALA A 59 35.86 -9.57 6.88
CA ALA A 59 36.29 -8.71 7.97
C ALA A 59 37.14 -7.53 7.46
N LEU A 60 37.00 -6.36 8.07
CA LEU A 60 37.81 -5.18 7.79
C LEU A 60 38.54 -4.71 9.07
N PRO A 61 39.79 -4.21 8.93
CA PRO A 61 40.50 -3.97 7.68
C PRO A 61 41.24 -5.19 7.12
N SER A 62 41.24 -6.34 7.81
CA SER A 62 42.06 -7.50 7.45
C SER A 62 41.75 -8.12 6.08
N GLN A 63 40.56 -7.86 5.53
CA GLN A 63 40.03 -8.44 4.29
C GLN A 63 39.92 -9.97 4.33
N ASN A 64 39.91 -10.56 5.53
CA ASN A 64 39.74 -11.99 5.70
C ASN A 64 38.27 -12.38 5.46
N CYS A 65 38.04 -13.33 4.56
CA CYS A 65 36.71 -13.93 4.39
C CYS A 65 36.42 -14.85 5.59
N VAL A 66 35.55 -14.39 6.51
CA VAL A 66 35.24 -15.09 7.76
C VAL A 66 34.12 -16.11 7.58
N TYR A 67 33.13 -15.79 6.75
CA TYR A 67 32.00 -16.68 6.48
C TYR A 67 31.73 -16.77 4.98
N ARG A 68 31.26 -17.94 4.55
CA ARG A 68 30.81 -18.21 3.18
C ARG A 68 29.60 -19.12 3.22
N GLN A 69 28.61 -18.82 2.40
CA GLN A 69 27.40 -19.63 2.24
C GLN A 69 27.06 -19.75 0.75
N GLN A 70 26.76 -20.97 0.30
CA GLN A 70 26.13 -21.18 -1.00
C GLN A 70 24.64 -20.83 -0.87
N LEU A 71 24.16 -19.93 -1.72
CA LEU A 71 22.77 -19.44 -1.70
C LEU A 71 21.88 -20.18 -2.70
N ALA A 72 22.42 -20.53 -3.86
CA ALA A 72 21.68 -21.21 -4.92
C ALA A 72 22.60 -22.10 -5.74
N ASP A 73 22.15 -23.29 -6.13
CA ASP A 73 22.94 -24.25 -6.92
C ASP A 73 22.60 -24.12 -8.42
N THR A 74 21.43 -24.60 -8.85
CA THR A 74 20.89 -24.42 -10.20
C THR A 74 20.35 -23.01 -10.44
N ASP A 75 19.71 -22.45 -9.43
CA ASP A 75 19.05 -21.13 -9.43
C ASP A 75 20.00 -19.96 -9.17
N PHE A 76 19.52 -18.72 -9.24
CA PHE A 76 20.31 -17.53 -8.94
C PHE A 76 19.57 -16.55 -8.01
N VAL A 77 20.35 -15.79 -7.24
CA VAL A 77 19.83 -14.72 -6.39
C VAL A 77 19.37 -13.55 -7.26
N VAL A 78 18.10 -13.21 -7.16
CA VAL A 78 17.44 -12.13 -7.91
C VAL A 78 17.60 -10.80 -7.15
N LYS A 79 17.36 -10.84 -5.84
CA LYS A 79 17.47 -9.68 -4.96
C LYS A 79 18.08 -10.11 -3.62
N ALA A 80 18.95 -9.28 -3.07
CA ALA A 80 19.56 -9.46 -1.77
C ALA A 80 19.56 -8.13 -1.01
N GLU A 81 19.19 -8.15 0.25
CA GLU A 81 19.11 -6.94 1.09
C GLU A 81 19.50 -7.27 2.53
N ILE A 82 20.16 -6.33 3.21
CA ILE A 82 20.37 -6.42 4.66
C ILE A 82 19.19 -5.74 5.34
N ILE A 83 18.50 -6.46 6.20
CA ILE A 83 17.36 -5.95 6.95
C ILE A 83 17.57 -6.13 8.45
N SER A 84 16.85 -5.33 9.23
CA SER A 84 16.78 -5.47 10.68
C SER A 84 15.47 -6.17 11.04
N LEU A 85 15.59 -7.31 11.72
CA LEU A 85 14.47 -8.02 12.34
C LEU A 85 14.67 -7.98 13.85
N LYS A 86 13.73 -7.35 14.56
CA LYS A 86 13.87 -7.03 16.00
C LYS A 86 15.19 -6.27 16.24
N ASP A 87 16.06 -6.81 17.09
CA ASP A 87 17.36 -6.24 17.47
C ASP A 87 18.54 -6.91 16.75
N SER A 88 18.29 -7.59 15.63
CA SER A 88 19.32 -8.31 14.86
C SER A 88 19.26 -7.96 13.39
N VAL A 89 20.41 -8.05 12.73
CA VAL A 89 20.53 -7.89 11.28
C VAL A 89 20.66 -9.23 10.59
N CYS A 90 20.00 -9.37 9.45
CA CYS A 90 20.10 -10.55 8.60
C CYS A 90 20.20 -10.15 7.13
N LEU A 91 20.80 -11.04 6.36
CA LEU A 91 20.75 -11.01 4.91
C LEU A 91 19.47 -11.73 4.47
N VAL A 92 18.63 -11.08 3.69
CA VAL A 92 17.47 -11.71 3.05
C VAL A 92 17.67 -11.73 1.55
N CYS A 93 17.38 -12.88 0.95
CA CYS A 93 17.52 -13.14 -0.47
C CYS A 93 16.21 -13.63 -1.07
N TYR A 94 15.90 -13.14 -2.27
CA TYR A 94 14.89 -13.73 -3.13
C TYR A 94 15.59 -14.44 -4.28
N ILE A 95 15.29 -15.74 -4.44
CA ILE A 95 15.96 -16.64 -5.38
C ILE A 95 15.05 -16.90 -6.58
N SER A 96 15.62 -17.17 -7.75
CA SER A 96 14.85 -17.44 -8.97
C SER A 96 13.89 -18.63 -8.88
N SER A 97 14.16 -19.58 -7.98
CA SER A 97 13.27 -20.68 -7.62
C SER A 97 11.96 -20.22 -6.97
N GLY A 98 11.87 -18.95 -6.55
CA GLY A 98 10.75 -18.38 -5.84
C GLY A 98 10.83 -18.44 -4.32
N HIS A 99 11.95 -18.91 -3.79
CA HIS A 99 12.17 -18.97 -2.35
C HIS A 99 12.61 -17.61 -1.80
N VAL A 100 12.10 -17.28 -0.61
CA VAL A 100 12.66 -16.21 0.22
C VAL A 100 13.48 -16.86 1.33
N THR A 101 14.78 -16.59 1.30
CA THR A 101 15.74 -17.12 2.29
C THR A 101 16.29 -15.99 3.16
N ALA A 102 16.59 -16.28 4.42
CA ALA A 102 17.22 -15.34 5.33
C ALA A 102 18.39 -16.00 6.07
N PHE A 103 19.48 -15.26 6.28
CA PHE A 103 20.68 -15.72 6.95
C PHE A 103 21.12 -14.71 8.02
N SER A 104 21.50 -15.18 9.21
CA SER A 104 21.98 -14.30 10.28
C SER A 104 23.33 -13.70 9.91
N LEU A 105 23.57 -12.43 10.24
CA LEU A 105 24.89 -11.82 10.09
C LEU A 105 25.61 -11.69 11.45
N PRO A 106 26.96 -11.83 11.48
CA PRO A 106 27.84 -12.07 10.33
C PRO A 106 27.96 -13.54 9.90
N SER A 107 27.41 -14.50 10.67
CA SER A 107 27.74 -15.92 10.55
C SER A 107 27.18 -16.66 9.31
N LEU A 108 26.29 -16.02 8.55
CA LEU A 108 25.53 -16.61 7.44
C LEU A 108 24.76 -17.90 7.80
N ARG A 109 24.36 -18.07 9.06
CA ARG A 109 23.52 -19.20 9.48
C ARG A 109 22.11 -19.05 8.88
N PRO A 110 21.55 -20.07 8.21
CA PRO A 110 20.17 -20.03 7.73
C PRO A 110 19.19 -19.77 8.88
N LEU A 111 18.21 -18.91 8.64
CA LEU A 111 17.14 -18.54 9.57
C LEU A 111 15.76 -18.85 9.00
N ILE A 112 15.55 -18.53 7.72
CA ILE A 112 14.30 -18.70 7.01
C ILE A 112 14.62 -19.31 5.65
N ASP A 113 13.82 -20.29 5.24
CA ASP A 113 13.77 -20.81 3.89
C ASP A 113 12.31 -21.18 3.61
N VAL A 114 11.63 -20.37 2.79
CA VAL A 114 10.19 -20.48 2.57
C VAL A 114 9.89 -20.34 1.09
N ASP A 115 9.08 -21.29 0.59
CA ASP A 115 8.40 -21.19 -0.70
C ASP A 115 7.48 -19.97 -0.70
N PHE A 116 7.77 -18.99 -1.56
CA PHE A 116 6.97 -17.78 -1.65
C PHE A 116 6.23 -17.69 -2.98
N LEU A 117 6.94 -17.37 -4.04
CA LEU A 117 6.35 -17.20 -5.36
C LEU A 117 7.41 -17.51 -6.41
N PRO A 118 7.28 -18.62 -7.18
CA PRO A 118 8.17 -18.86 -8.32
C PRO A 118 8.15 -17.68 -9.27
N LEU A 119 9.17 -17.55 -10.13
CA LEU A 119 9.27 -16.47 -11.11
C LEU A 119 8.76 -16.90 -12.50
N PRO A 120 7.44 -17.03 -12.75
CA PRO A 120 6.95 -17.23 -14.11
C PRO A 120 7.02 -15.93 -14.93
N ASP A 121 6.89 -14.76 -14.29
CA ASP A 121 6.94 -13.44 -14.91
C ASP A 121 8.13 -12.62 -14.37
N LEU A 122 8.97 -12.13 -15.30
CA LEU A 122 10.11 -11.25 -15.01
C LEU A 122 9.69 -9.90 -14.40
N ARG A 123 8.41 -9.49 -14.52
CA ARG A 123 7.86 -8.31 -13.83
C ARG A 123 8.11 -8.36 -12.33
N ILE A 124 7.86 -9.51 -11.72
CA ILE A 124 8.00 -9.70 -10.28
C ILE A 124 9.47 -9.49 -9.93
N ALA A 125 10.37 -10.18 -10.61
CA ALA A 125 11.82 -10.03 -10.43
C ALA A 125 12.31 -8.57 -10.55
N ARG A 126 11.72 -7.79 -11.46
CA ARG A 126 12.09 -6.37 -11.69
C ARG A 126 11.52 -5.40 -10.66
N THR A 127 10.38 -5.71 -10.06
CA THR A 127 9.65 -4.79 -9.17
C THR A 127 9.79 -5.18 -7.71
N PHE A 128 10.31 -6.38 -7.42
CA PHE A 128 10.50 -6.89 -6.09
C PHE A 128 11.49 -6.04 -5.29
N CYS A 129 11.05 -5.60 -4.10
CA CYS A 129 11.90 -4.90 -3.16
C CYS A 129 11.66 -5.37 -1.72
N PHE A 130 12.72 -5.31 -0.91
CA PHE A 130 12.66 -5.50 0.53
C PHE A 130 12.76 -4.13 1.22
N SER A 131 12.03 -3.99 2.33
CA SER A 131 12.20 -2.92 3.30
C SER A 131 13.19 -3.35 4.38
N ASN A 132 13.76 -2.37 5.09
CA ASN A 132 14.69 -2.60 6.20
C ASN A 132 14.05 -3.27 7.45
N ARG A 133 12.73 -3.48 7.47
CA ARG A 133 11.98 -4.05 8.61
C ARG A 133 11.31 -5.40 8.28
N GLY A 134 11.72 -6.03 7.18
CA GLY A 134 11.20 -7.35 6.81
C GLY A 134 9.83 -7.34 6.15
N HIS A 135 9.38 -6.21 5.60
CA HIS A 135 8.35 -6.22 4.56
C HIS A 135 8.99 -6.37 3.19
N GLY A 136 8.28 -6.99 2.26
CA GLY A 136 8.59 -6.92 0.84
C GLY A 136 7.37 -6.54 0.02
N LEU A 137 7.63 -5.94 -1.14
CA LEU A 137 6.61 -5.45 -2.05
C LEU A 137 7.01 -5.84 -3.48
N PHE A 138 6.01 -6.11 -4.31
CA PHE A 138 6.18 -6.30 -5.75
C PHE A 138 4.88 -5.96 -6.46
N LEU A 139 4.95 -5.77 -7.78
CA LEU A 139 3.78 -5.57 -8.63
C LEU A 139 3.34 -6.90 -9.23
N SER A 140 2.18 -7.41 -8.80
CA SER A 140 1.55 -8.60 -9.40
C SER A 140 0.92 -8.28 -10.76
N SER A 141 0.50 -7.02 -10.95
CA SER A 141 0.03 -6.46 -12.23
C SER A 141 0.49 -5.00 -12.36
N PRO A 142 0.30 -4.31 -13.51
CA PRO A 142 0.64 -2.88 -13.63
C PRO A 142 -0.05 -1.98 -12.60
N SER A 143 -1.19 -2.42 -12.04
CA SER A 143 -2.06 -1.63 -11.16
C SER A 143 -2.28 -2.26 -9.79
N GLU A 144 -1.56 -3.34 -9.46
CA GLU A 144 -1.73 -4.08 -8.21
C GLU A 144 -0.38 -4.30 -7.52
N VAL A 145 -0.26 -3.76 -6.31
CA VAL A 145 0.88 -3.97 -5.42
C VAL A 145 0.52 -5.07 -4.43
N GLN A 146 1.36 -6.08 -4.32
CA GLN A 146 1.28 -7.08 -3.27
C GLN A 146 2.36 -6.85 -2.22
N LYS A 147 1.95 -6.90 -0.95
CA LYS A 147 2.82 -6.75 0.21
C LYS A 147 2.88 -8.07 0.97
N PHE A 148 4.08 -8.48 1.35
CA PHE A 148 4.29 -9.60 2.26
C PHE A 148 5.24 -9.19 3.40
N THR A 149 5.36 -10.03 4.41
CA THR A 149 6.35 -9.83 5.47
C THR A 149 6.98 -11.13 5.93
N VAL A 150 8.24 -11.05 6.35
CA VAL A 150 8.97 -12.10 7.06
C VAL A 150 9.10 -11.78 8.55
N SER A 151 8.45 -10.72 9.04
CA SER A 151 8.45 -10.33 10.45
C SER A 151 7.28 -10.97 11.21
N ALA A 152 7.59 -11.90 12.10
CA ALA A 152 6.58 -12.53 12.96
C ALA A 152 5.84 -11.53 13.87
N GLU A 153 6.53 -10.47 14.31
CA GLU A 153 5.95 -9.41 15.13
C GLU A 153 4.86 -8.64 14.38
N PHE A 154 5.10 -8.34 13.09
CA PHE A 154 4.07 -7.70 12.28
C PHE A 154 2.86 -8.62 12.07
N CYS A 155 3.09 -9.93 11.88
CA CYS A 155 2.00 -10.89 11.76
C CYS A 155 1.11 -10.93 13.01
N SER A 156 1.68 -10.79 14.22
CA SER A 156 0.87 -10.71 15.45
C SER A 156 0.01 -9.46 15.54
N SER A 157 0.46 -8.33 15.00
CA SER A 157 -0.30 -7.07 15.00
C SER A 157 -1.29 -6.94 13.84
N LEU A 158 -1.27 -7.87 12.88
CA LEU A 158 -2.06 -7.75 11.65
C LEU A 158 -3.56 -7.66 11.91
N ALA A 159 -4.07 -8.43 12.87
CA ALA A 159 -5.49 -8.44 13.23
C ALA A 159 -5.97 -7.08 13.77
N GLU A 160 -5.10 -6.35 14.48
CA GLU A 160 -5.41 -5.02 15.03
C GLU A 160 -5.42 -3.92 13.96
N MET A 161 -4.74 -4.15 12.83
CA MET A 161 -4.70 -3.21 11.71
C MET A 161 -5.90 -3.35 10.77
N VAL A 162 -6.74 -4.37 10.94
CA VAL A 162 -7.97 -4.52 10.16
C VAL A 162 -9.00 -3.52 10.66
N GLY A 163 -9.29 -2.51 9.84
CA GLY A 163 -10.33 -1.53 10.13
C GLY A 163 -11.75 -2.06 9.89
N GLU A 164 -12.72 -1.39 10.48
CA GLU A 164 -14.14 -1.62 10.18
C GLU A 164 -14.57 -0.79 8.96
N LEU A 165 -15.21 -1.43 7.98
CA LEU A 165 -15.75 -0.74 6.80
C LEU A 165 -17.04 0.02 7.12
N PHE A 166 -17.81 -0.50 8.07
CA PHE A 166 -19.09 0.05 8.45
C PHE A 166 -18.97 0.80 9.76
N LEU A 167 -19.26 2.10 9.70
CA LEU A 167 -19.51 2.89 10.89
C LEU A 167 -21.03 2.94 11.08
N PRO A 168 -21.58 2.37 12.16
CA PRO A 168 -23.01 2.51 12.44
C PRO A 168 -23.34 4.00 12.54
N HIS A 169 -24.26 4.43 11.68
CA HIS A 169 -24.79 5.77 11.68
C HIS A 169 -26.30 5.67 11.77
N ASP A 170 -26.91 6.53 12.58
CA ASP A 170 -28.36 6.61 12.65
C ASP A 170 -28.91 6.97 11.27
N MET A 171 -29.87 6.18 10.79
CA MET A 171 -30.56 6.49 9.54
C MET A 171 -31.23 7.86 9.70
N PRO A 172 -31.05 8.81 8.77
CA PRO A 172 -31.78 10.06 8.83
C PRO A 172 -33.28 9.79 8.89
N GLU A 173 -34.02 10.64 9.61
CA GLU A 173 -35.47 10.53 9.66
C GLU A 173 -36.02 10.51 8.22
N PRO A 174 -36.88 9.54 7.87
CA PRO A 174 -37.54 9.53 6.59
C PRO A 174 -38.24 10.87 6.33
N PRO A 175 -38.19 11.41 5.10
CA PRO A 175 -38.89 12.64 4.77
C PRO A 175 -40.35 12.52 5.18
N LYS A 176 -40.84 13.46 6.01
CA LYS A 176 -42.24 13.50 6.40
C LYS A 176 -43.08 13.62 5.13
N GLN A 177 -44.05 12.71 4.96
CA GLN A 177 -45.01 12.81 3.85
C GLN A 177 -45.65 14.21 3.90
N SER A 178 -45.60 14.93 2.78
CA SER A 178 -46.19 16.25 2.67
C SER A 178 -47.66 16.19 3.12
N PHE A 179 -48.04 17.08 4.03
CA PHE A 179 -49.39 17.19 4.59
C PHE A 179 -50.51 17.17 3.52
N PHE A 180 -50.23 17.67 2.31
CA PHE A 180 -51.17 17.71 1.18
C PHE A 180 -51.48 16.34 0.56
N GLN A 181 -50.70 15.29 0.83
CA GLN A 181 -51.01 13.95 0.34
C GLN A 181 -52.21 13.34 1.07
N GLY A 182 -52.51 13.80 2.30
CA GLY A 182 -53.72 13.43 3.03
C GLY A 182 -54.99 14.17 2.59
N LEU A 183 -54.87 15.34 1.95
CA LEU A 183 -56.01 16.23 1.68
C LEU A 183 -56.62 16.05 0.27
N PHE A 184 -55.88 15.54 -0.71
CA PHE A 184 -56.38 15.46 -2.11
C PHE A 184 -56.28 14.08 -2.79
N GLY A 185 -55.87 13.01 -2.12
CA GLY A 185 -55.97 11.68 -2.75
C GLY A 185 -55.25 10.54 -2.06
N GLY A 186 -55.95 9.86 -1.16
CA GLY A 186 -55.57 8.55 -0.62
C GLY A 186 -54.66 8.66 0.61
N GLY A 187 -55.23 8.41 1.79
CA GLY A 187 -54.57 8.53 3.09
C GLY A 187 -53.27 7.74 3.23
N THR A 188 -52.56 8.00 4.32
CA THR A 188 -51.25 7.41 4.67
C THR A 188 -51.29 5.88 4.63
N ARG A 189 -50.93 5.30 3.50
CA ARG A 189 -50.65 3.85 3.42
C ARG A 189 -49.23 3.68 3.94
N ASN A 190 -49.03 2.84 4.95
CA ASN A 190 -47.71 2.25 5.17
C ASN A 190 -47.30 1.66 3.82
N LEU A 191 -46.19 2.12 3.25
CA LEU A 191 -45.66 1.59 2.00
C LEU A 191 -45.27 0.13 2.26
N ASP A 192 -46.19 -0.80 2.00
CA ASP A 192 -45.93 -2.21 2.13
C ASP A 192 -44.99 -2.63 1.00
N ARG A 193 -43.77 -2.98 1.39
CA ARG A 193 -42.70 -3.35 0.46
C ARG A 193 -43.10 -4.58 -0.36
N GLU A 194 -43.96 -5.44 0.17
CA GLU A 194 -44.49 -6.61 -0.51
C GLU A 194 -45.56 -6.25 -1.56
N GLU A 195 -46.37 -5.22 -1.30
CA GLU A 195 -47.33 -4.68 -2.27
C GLU A 195 -46.62 -3.93 -3.41
N LEU A 196 -45.48 -3.28 -3.14
CA LEU A 196 -44.75 -2.48 -4.13
C LEU A 196 -43.72 -3.28 -4.94
N PHE A 197 -43.10 -4.30 -4.34
CA PHE A 197 -41.99 -5.06 -4.93
C PHE A 197 -42.07 -6.59 -4.74
N GLY A 198 -43.08 -7.09 -4.01
CA GLY A 198 -43.31 -8.52 -3.85
C GLY A 198 -43.92 -9.13 -5.11
N GLU A 199 -44.06 -10.46 -5.14
CA GLU A 199 -44.54 -11.18 -6.33
C GLU A 199 -45.98 -10.80 -6.74
N SER A 200 -46.73 -10.19 -5.82
CA SER A 200 -48.11 -9.74 -5.98
C SER A 200 -48.25 -8.26 -6.41
N SER A 201 -47.14 -7.53 -6.57
CA SER A 201 -47.08 -6.09 -6.91
C SER A 201 -47.64 -5.69 -8.29
N GLY A 202 -48.24 -6.65 -8.99
CA GLY A 202 -48.87 -6.47 -10.29
C GLY A 202 -47.85 -6.56 -11.43
N ARG A 203 -48.28 -7.08 -12.59
CA ARG A 203 -47.46 -7.03 -13.80
C ARG A 203 -47.39 -5.59 -14.31
N ALA A 204 -46.21 -5.17 -14.76
CA ALA A 204 -45.96 -3.85 -15.34
C ALA A 204 -47.11 -3.40 -16.25
N SER A 205 -47.55 -2.15 -16.08
CA SER A 205 -48.67 -1.58 -16.85
C SER A 205 -48.48 -1.83 -18.34
N ARG A 206 -49.39 -2.58 -18.97
CA ARG A 206 -49.45 -2.75 -20.43
C ARG A 206 -50.01 -1.51 -21.15
N SER A 207 -49.97 -0.34 -20.52
CA SER A 207 -50.26 0.93 -21.18
C SER A 207 -49.05 1.37 -22.01
N VAL A 208 -48.72 0.59 -23.04
CA VAL A 208 -48.32 1.22 -24.30
C VAL A 208 -49.48 2.13 -24.67
N ALA A 209 -49.19 3.41 -24.88
CA ALA A 209 -50.18 4.43 -25.20
C ALA A 209 -51.13 3.93 -26.30
N LYS A 210 -52.40 3.72 -25.95
CA LYS A 210 -53.44 3.54 -26.96
C LYS A 210 -53.72 4.90 -27.58
N HIS A 211 -53.54 4.96 -28.89
CA HIS A 211 -53.85 6.09 -29.76
C HIS A 211 -55.20 6.72 -29.40
N ILE A 212 -55.20 7.99 -28.96
CA ILE A 212 -56.41 8.77 -28.66
C ILE A 212 -56.99 9.27 -30.00
N PRO A 213 -58.20 8.85 -30.40
CA PRO A 213 -58.82 9.36 -31.62
C PRO A 213 -59.40 10.75 -31.39
N GLY A 214 -58.86 11.75 -32.10
CA GLY A 214 -59.55 12.91 -32.68
C GLY A 214 -60.21 13.97 -31.77
N PRO A 215 -60.37 15.21 -32.27
CA PRO A 215 -60.36 16.43 -31.45
C PRO A 215 -61.71 16.85 -30.83
N SER A 216 -62.75 16.01 -30.86
CA SER A 216 -64.13 16.44 -30.56
C SER A 216 -64.71 15.96 -29.23
N ALA A 217 -63.97 15.20 -28.41
CA ALA A 217 -64.52 14.62 -27.17
C ALA A 217 -64.04 15.27 -25.86
N GLN A 218 -63.12 16.24 -25.86
CA GLN A 218 -62.41 16.64 -24.62
C GLN A 218 -62.14 18.14 -24.42
N ILE A 219 -62.91 19.02 -25.06
CA ILE A 219 -62.75 20.47 -24.86
C ILE A 219 -63.08 20.90 -23.42
N GLN A 220 -63.93 20.16 -22.71
CA GLN A 220 -64.32 20.51 -21.34
C GLN A 220 -63.37 19.98 -20.24
N GLU A 221 -62.50 19.02 -20.57
CA GLU A 221 -61.50 18.45 -19.64
C GLU A 221 -60.10 19.10 -19.80
N LEU A 222 -59.82 19.73 -20.95
CA LEU A 222 -58.57 20.46 -21.19
C LEU A 222 -58.43 21.72 -20.31
N GLY A 223 -59.54 22.38 -19.96
CA GLY A 223 -59.54 23.61 -19.16
C GLY A 223 -59.03 23.42 -17.73
N GLN A 224 -59.25 22.25 -17.12
CA GLN A 224 -58.79 21.94 -15.76
C GLN A 224 -57.36 21.38 -15.73
N ARG A 225 -56.91 20.68 -16.79
CA ARG A 225 -55.53 20.16 -16.88
C ARG A 225 -54.50 21.22 -17.29
N ALA A 226 -54.93 22.30 -17.94
CA ALA A 226 -54.04 23.40 -18.32
C ALA A 226 -53.50 24.18 -17.10
N SER A 227 -54.28 24.35 -16.02
CA SER A 227 -53.80 25.06 -14.81
C SER A 227 -52.83 24.24 -13.96
N THR A 228 -52.95 22.90 -13.96
CA THR A 228 -52.03 22.01 -13.23
C THR A 228 -50.70 21.82 -13.98
N ALA A 229 -50.73 21.72 -15.31
CA ALA A 229 -49.53 21.61 -16.13
C ALA A 229 -48.64 22.86 -16.02
N SER A 230 -49.23 24.05 -15.94
CA SER A 230 -48.46 25.30 -15.74
C SER A 230 -47.68 25.31 -14.42
N ASN A 231 -48.26 24.79 -13.34
CA ASN A 231 -47.62 24.77 -12.03
C ASN A 231 -46.44 23.78 -11.96
N GLU A 232 -46.56 22.63 -12.61
CA GLU A 232 -45.47 21.65 -12.71
C GLU A 232 -44.32 22.18 -13.58
N VAL A 233 -44.64 22.88 -14.68
CA VAL A 233 -43.65 23.53 -15.54
C VAL A 233 -42.92 24.66 -14.80
N SER A 234 -43.63 25.49 -14.03
CA SER A 234 -42.99 26.54 -13.21
C SER A 234 -42.07 25.95 -12.14
N ARG A 235 -42.46 24.83 -11.50
CA ARG A 235 -41.59 24.15 -10.51
C ARG A 235 -40.37 23.51 -11.16
N ALA A 236 -40.54 22.87 -12.32
CA ALA A 236 -39.44 22.30 -13.09
C ALA A 236 -38.46 23.39 -13.55
N HIS A 237 -38.97 24.54 -13.97
CA HIS A 237 -38.16 25.70 -14.32
C HIS A 237 -37.34 26.21 -13.11
N GLN A 238 -37.95 26.32 -11.92
CA GLN A 238 -37.25 26.70 -10.69
C GLN A 238 -36.08 25.75 -10.38
N MET A 239 -36.32 24.44 -10.46
CA MET A 239 -35.29 23.42 -10.23
C MET A 239 -34.17 23.47 -11.27
N MET A 240 -34.50 23.78 -12.52
CA MET A 240 -33.51 23.98 -13.58
C MET A 240 -32.64 25.21 -13.31
N VAL A 241 -33.23 26.32 -12.87
CA VAL A 241 -32.49 27.55 -12.52
C VAL A 241 -31.57 27.31 -11.34
N GLU A 242 -32.04 26.66 -10.27
CA GLU A 242 -31.19 26.31 -9.12
C GLU A 242 -30.03 25.39 -9.50
N ARG A 243 -30.29 24.41 -10.38
CA ARG A 243 -29.24 23.55 -10.92
C ARG A 243 -28.23 24.36 -11.73
N GLY A 244 -28.66 25.32 -12.53
CA GLY A 244 -27.79 26.21 -13.29
C GLY A 244 -26.87 27.03 -12.37
N VAL A 245 -27.40 27.61 -11.30
CA VAL A 245 -26.61 28.36 -10.31
C VAL A 245 -25.58 27.45 -9.62
N LYS A 246 -25.97 26.23 -9.22
CA LYS A 246 -25.05 25.26 -8.60
C LYS A 246 -23.95 24.81 -9.56
N LEU A 247 -24.26 24.66 -10.84
CA LEU A 247 -23.26 24.33 -11.86
C LEU A 247 -22.26 25.48 -12.08
N GLY A 248 -22.72 26.73 -12.12
CA GLY A 248 -21.82 27.89 -12.19
C GLY A 248 -20.90 27.98 -10.96
N GLN A 249 -21.43 27.76 -9.76
CA GLN A 249 -20.60 27.71 -8.54
C GLN A 249 -19.56 26.58 -8.56
N LEU A 250 -19.88 25.46 -9.20
CA LEU A 250 -18.95 24.34 -9.37
C LEU A 250 -17.84 24.69 -10.37
N GLU A 251 -18.17 25.37 -11.47
CA GLU A 251 -17.22 25.89 -12.45
C GLU A 251 -16.24 26.88 -11.79
N ASP A 252 -16.75 27.89 -11.07
CA ASP A 252 -15.93 28.88 -10.35
C ASP A 252 -15.00 28.25 -9.30
N ARG A 253 -15.44 27.15 -8.67
CA ARG A 253 -14.60 26.40 -7.71
C ARG A 253 -13.53 25.58 -8.43
N THR A 254 -13.87 25.00 -9.58
CA THR A 254 -12.95 24.21 -10.39
C THR A 254 -11.87 25.10 -11.00
N GLU A 255 -12.23 26.28 -11.50
CA GLU A 255 -11.28 27.25 -12.03
C GLU A 255 -10.30 27.72 -10.96
N ARG A 256 -10.79 28.07 -9.76
CA ARG A 256 -9.94 28.40 -8.60
C ARG A 256 -9.00 27.26 -8.23
N MET A 257 -9.51 26.03 -8.19
CA MET A 257 -8.69 24.85 -7.90
C MET A 257 -7.60 24.64 -8.96
N MET A 258 -7.90 24.86 -10.24
CA MET A 258 -6.90 24.78 -11.31
C MET A 258 -5.83 25.87 -11.17
N THR A 259 -6.21 27.11 -10.88
CA THR A 259 -5.25 28.20 -10.63
C THR A 259 -4.33 27.89 -9.45
N GLU A 260 -4.87 27.36 -8.35
CA GLU A 260 -4.08 26.95 -7.18
C GLU A 260 -3.12 25.79 -7.53
N ALA A 261 -3.58 24.81 -8.31
CA ALA A 261 -2.76 23.69 -8.76
C ALA A 261 -1.60 24.16 -9.67
N GLU A 262 -1.84 25.09 -10.60
CA GLU A 262 -0.78 25.70 -11.41
C GLU A 262 0.23 26.48 -10.56
N GLY A 263 -0.26 27.23 -9.56
CA GLY A 263 0.60 27.93 -8.59
C GLY A 263 1.49 26.98 -7.78
N PHE A 264 0.92 25.86 -7.33
CA PHE A 264 1.65 24.80 -6.65
C PHE A 264 2.69 24.14 -7.55
N GLN A 265 2.32 23.80 -8.79
CA GLN A 265 3.23 23.22 -9.78
C GLN A 265 4.43 24.13 -10.05
N ASN A 266 4.19 25.43 -10.26
CA ASN A 266 5.25 26.40 -10.50
C ASN A 266 6.19 26.55 -9.29
N SER A 267 5.64 26.54 -8.08
CA SER A 267 6.42 26.60 -6.83
C SER A 267 7.27 25.34 -6.63
N ALA A 268 6.68 24.16 -6.85
CA ALA A 268 7.37 22.87 -6.78
C ALA A 268 8.46 22.77 -7.85
N HIS A 269 8.21 23.24 -9.06
CA HIS A 269 9.18 23.26 -10.15
C HIS A 269 10.35 24.21 -9.86
N SER A 270 10.08 25.40 -9.31
CA SER A 270 11.13 26.35 -8.88
C SER A 270 11.98 25.76 -7.75
N LEU A 271 11.35 25.08 -6.79
CA LEU A 271 12.05 24.39 -5.70
C LEU A 271 12.94 23.27 -6.27
N MET A 272 12.40 22.44 -7.15
CA MET A 272 13.15 21.38 -7.82
C MET A 272 14.39 21.95 -8.55
N LEU A 273 14.24 23.02 -9.33
CA LEU A 273 15.37 23.66 -10.02
C LEU A 273 16.44 24.17 -9.05
N LYS A 274 16.06 24.76 -7.91
CA LYS A 274 17.00 25.25 -6.89
C LYS A 274 17.83 24.13 -6.24
N TYR A 275 17.26 22.93 -6.14
CA TYR A 275 17.91 21.79 -5.50
C TYR A 275 18.46 20.75 -6.47
N LYS A 276 18.17 20.88 -7.77
CA LYS A 276 18.59 19.93 -8.82
C LYS A 276 20.11 19.69 -8.82
N ASP A 277 20.89 20.74 -8.60
CA ASP A 277 22.36 20.68 -8.67
C ASP A 277 23.02 20.72 -7.28
N LYS A 278 22.24 20.78 -6.19
CA LYS A 278 22.77 20.74 -4.83
C LYS A 278 22.96 19.29 -4.38
N LYS A 279 24.16 18.97 -3.93
CA LYS A 279 24.42 17.67 -3.31
C LYS A 279 23.90 17.69 -1.87
N TRP A 280 23.43 16.55 -1.38
CA TRP A 280 22.75 16.38 -0.09
C TRP A 280 23.54 16.86 1.15
N TYR A 281 24.84 17.13 1.00
CA TYR A 281 25.74 17.66 2.04
C TYR A 281 25.95 19.19 1.97
N GLN A 282 25.27 19.88 1.05
CA GLN A 282 25.37 21.34 0.84
C GLN A 282 24.04 22.08 1.16
N LEU A 283 23.16 21.43 1.92
CA LEU A 283 21.90 22.01 2.41
C LEU A 283 22.16 23.05 3.50
#